data_AF-A0A915D1R7-F1
#
_entry.id   AF-A0A915D1R7-F1
#
_cell.length_a   1.000
_cell.length_b   1.000
_cell.length_c   1.000
_cell.angle_alpha   90.00
_cell.angle_beta   90.00
_cell.angle_gamma   90.00
#
_symmetry.space_group_name_H-M   'P 1'
#
loop_
_entity.id
_entity.type
_entity.pdbx_description
1 polymer ?
#
loop_
_entity_poly.entity_id
_entity_poly.type
_entity_poly.pdbx_seq_one_letter_code
_entity_poly.pdbx_strand_id
1 'polypeptide(L)'
;MPVKWDIVVLTAGNLKQKKALELQISAEHKQHFKEHYVIRDQPPGVKIGSGGATLNALSFLHNIYGDVLFEKKILVLHSGGYSQRLPHVAALGKLFMLMPSGKTLFEHKLQSYRARVRCKHSPGHGVYVLNDDLKLEMVLQKPSLKLLQERARRPMEKFCASCVPTAIF
;
A
#
# COMPACT_ATOMS: atom_id res chain seq x y z
N MET A 1 11.45 16.64 9.35
CA MET A 1 10.05 16.73 8.88
C MET A 1 9.45 15.33 8.80
N PRO A 2 8.15 15.12 9.13
CA PRO A 2 7.57 13.79 9.07
C PRO A 2 7.58 13.27 7.62
N VAL A 3 8.09 12.05 7.45
CA VAL A 3 8.28 11.41 6.16
C VAL A 3 6.92 11.23 5.46
N LYS A 4 6.74 11.84 4.28
CA LYS A 4 5.55 11.63 3.45
C LYS A 4 5.61 10.29 2.71
N TRP A 5 4.44 9.71 2.43
CA TRP A 5 4.32 8.64 1.44
C TRP A 5 4.59 9.23 0.06
N ASP A 6 5.31 8.52 -0.79
CA ASP A 6 5.51 9.00 -2.16
C ASP A 6 4.25 8.70 -2.97
N ILE A 7 3.69 7.50 -2.82
CA ILE A 7 2.46 7.09 -3.48
C ILE A 7 1.52 6.42 -2.47
N VAL A 8 0.23 6.77 -2.52
CA VAL A 8 -0.84 6.01 -1.86
C VAL A 8 -1.78 5.44 -2.91
N VAL A 9 -2.02 4.14 -2.87
CA VAL A 9 -2.96 3.46 -3.76
C VAL A 9 -4.17 3.00 -2.95
N LEU A 10 -5.37 3.30 -3.45
CA LEU A 10 -6.61 2.68 -3.01
C LEU A 10 -7.04 1.65 -4.05
N THR A 11 -7.31 0.41 -3.65
CA THR A 11 -7.94 -0.55 -4.56
C THR A 11 -9.46 -0.45 -4.49
N ALA A 12 -10.18 -0.76 -5.57
CA ALA A 12 -11.62 -0.67 -5.64
C ALA A 12 -12.22 -1.88 -6.38
N GLY A 13 -13.30 -2.46 -5.86
CA GLY A 13 -13.94 -3.62 -6.48
C GLY A 13 -14.79 -3.29 -7.71
N ASN A 14 -15.23 -2.03 -7.88
CA ASN A 14 -16.05 -1.63 -9.03
C ASN A 14 -15.86 -0.15 -9.40
N LEU A 15 -16.46 0.26 -10.53
CA LEU A 15 -16.31 1.63 -11.07
C LEU A 15 -16.98 2.69 -10.19
N LYS A 16 -18.13 2.39 -9.58
CA LYS A 16 -18.83 3.33 -8.68
C LYS A 16 -17.97 3.61 -7.44
N GLN A 17 -17.42 2.56 -6.85
CA GLN A 17 -16.51 2.65 -5.69
C GLN A 17 -15.23 3.40 -6.06
N LYS A 18 -14.64 3.11 -7.22
CA LYS A 18 -13.46 3.85 -7.70
C LYS A 18 -13.72 5.36 -7.73
N LYS A 19 -14.80 5.79 -8.39
CA LYS A 19 -15.16 7.21 -8.49
C LYS A 19 -15.39 7.87 -7.13
N ALA A 20 -16.06 7.18 -6.21
CA ALA A 20 -16.29 7.69 -4.86
C ALA A 20 -14.98 7.89 -4.09
N LEU A 21 -14.08 6.91 -4.14
CA LEU A 21 -12.77 6.97 -3.49
C LEU A 21 -11.89 8.07 -4.10
N GLU A 22 -11.92 8.27 -5.42
CA GLU A 22 -11.19 9.34 -6.11
C GLU A 22 -11.62 10.73 -5.62
N LEU A 23 -12.93 10.95 -5.45
CA LEU A 23 -13.44 12.21 -4.91
C LEU A 23 -12.97 12.43 -3.47
N GLN A 24 -13.08 11.41 -2.61
CA GLN A 24 -12.69 11.53 -1.20
C GLN A 24 -11.20 11.78 -1.00
N ILE A 25 -10.32 11.01 -1.65
CA ILE A 25 -8.87 11.15 -1.48
C ILE A 25 -8.36 12.51 -2.00
N SER A 26 -9.03 13.07 -3.01
CA SER A 26 -8.66 14.37 -3.59
C SER A 26 -8.99 15.55 -2.68
N ALA A 27 -10.03 15.43 -1.86
CA ALA A 27 -10.59 16.53 -1.07
C ALA A 27 -9.78 16.86 0.21
N GLU A 28 -9.16 15.87 0.87
CA GLU A 28 -8.81 16.05 2.29
C GLU A 28 -7.33 15.80 2.66
N HIS A 29 -6.46 15.30 1.75
CA HIS A 29 -5.28 14.55 2.25
C HIS A 29 -3.91 14.81 1.60
N LYS A 30 -3.72 15.92 0.87
CA LYS A 30 -2.44 16.27 0.20
C LYS A 30 -1.23 16.46 1.13
N GLN A 31 -1.46 16.62 2.44
CA GLN A 31 -0.37 16.72 3.41
C GLN A 31 0.30 15.36 3.73
N HIS A 32 -0.34 14.23 3.41
CA HIS A 32 0.13 12.90 3.82
C HIS A 32 0.93 12.13 2.76
N PHE A 33 0.72 12.43 1.49
CA PHE A 33 1.35 11.76 0.36
C PHE A 33 1.65 12.75 -0.77
N LYS A 34 2.54 12.40 -1.70
CA LYS A 34 2.83 13.23 -2.89
C LYS A 34 1.83 12.93 -4.01
N GLU A 35 1.66 11.65 -4.32
CA GLU A 35 0.79 11.17 -5.39
C GLU A 35 -0.19 10.12 -4.87
N HIS A 36 -1.32 9.96 -5.56
CA HIS A 36 -2.30 8.95 -5.22
C HIS A 36 -2.99 8.37 -6.44
N TYR A 37 -3.44 7.13 -6.33
CA TYR A 37 -4.18 6.44 -7.37
C TYR A 37 -5.33 5.61 -6.79
N VAL A 38 -6.41 5.51 -7.53
CA VAL A 38 -7.49 4.56 -7.25
C VAL A 38 -7.60 3.56 -8.38
N ILE A 39 -7.34 2.29 -8.07
CA ILE A 39 -7.20 1.23 -9.06
C ILE A 39 -8.34 0.25 -8.86
N ARG A 40 -9.16 0.10 -9.91
CA ARG A 40 -10.25 -0.87 -9.91
C ARG A 40 -9.72 -2.26 -10.25
N ASP A 41 -10.31 -3.28 -9.65
CA ASP A 41 -10.16 -4.67 -10.03
C ASP A 41 -10.36 -4.87 -11.56
N GLN A 42 -9.54 -5.75 -12.11
CA GLN A 42 -9.54 -6.15 -13.52
C GLN A 42 -9.43 -7.67 -13.61
N PRO A 43 -10.25 -8.34 -14.44
CA PRO A 43 -11.29 -7.78 -15.32
C PRO A 43 -12.52 -7.24 -14.55
N PRO A 44 -13.34 -6.36 -15.16
CA PRO A 44 -14.47 -5.73 -14.49
C PRO A 44 -15.51 -6.78 -14.05
N GLY A 45 -16.00 -6.66 -12.80
CA GLY A 45 -17.03 -7.57 -12.28
C GLY A 45 -16.49 -8.86 -11.66
N VAL A 46 -15.18 -9.13 -11.78
CA VAL A 46 -14.53 -10.27 -11.12
C VAL A 46 -13.87 -9.80 -9.83
N LYS A 47 -14.12 -10.53 -8.74
CA LYS A 47 -13.45 -10.29 -7.45
C LYS A 47 -12.10 -11.01 -7.45
N ILE A 48 -11.02 -10.23 -7.59
CA ILE A 48 -9.64 -10.76 -7.70
C ILE A 48 -8.93 -10.95 -6.35
N GLY A 49 -9.56 -10.53 -5.26
CA GLY A 49 -8.98 -10.60 -3.90
C GLY A 49 -7.87 -9.55 -3.66
N SER A 50 -7.36 -9.49 -2.43
CA SER A 50 -6.31 -8.53 -2.02
C SER A 50 -4.98 -8.75 -2.75
N GLY A 51 -4.57 -10.01 -2.93
CA GLY A 51 -3.37 -10.37 -3.67
C GLY A 51 -3.44 -9.94 -5.14
N GLY A 52 -4.53 -10.28 -5.83
CA GLY A 52 -4.77 -9.86 -7.20
C GLY A 52 -4.86 -8.34 -7.34
N ALA A 53 -5.52 -7.66 -6.40
CA ALA A 53 -5.61 -6.20 -6.37
C ALA A 53 -4.24 -5.54 -6.15
N THR A 54 -3.37 -6.15 -5.33
CA THR A 54 -1.99 -5.71 -5.14
C THR A 54 -1.18 -5.85 -6.42
N LEU A 55 -1.23 -7.00 -7.09
CA LEU A 55 -0.51 -7.22 -8.35
C LEU A 55 -0.98 -6.29 -9.46
N ASN A 56 -2.29 -6.08 -9.57
CA ASN A 56 -2.87 -5.13 -10.51
C ASN A 56 -2.39 -3.69 -10.22
N ALA A 57 -2.35 -3.30 -8.95
CA ALA A 57 -1.83 -2.00 -8.54
C ALA A 57 -0.34 -1.83 -8.89
N LEU A 58 0.48 -2.85 -8.61
CA LEU A 58 1.90 -2.82 -8.91
C LEU A 58 2.18 -2.80 -10.41
N SER A 59 1.46 -3.59 -11.20
CA SER A 59 1.56 -3.57 -12.66
C SER A 59 1.22 -2.19 -13.22
N PHE A 60 0.13 -1.59 -12.75
CA PHE A 60 -0.25 -0.23 -13.14
C PHE A 60 0.83 0.80 -12.80
N LEU A 61 1.36 0.77 -11.56
CA LEU A 61 2.39 1.71 -11.15
C LEU A 61 3.72 1.47 -11.89
N HIS A 62 4.08 0.22 -12.15
CA HIS A 62 5.29 -0.12 -12.90
C HIS A 62 5.20 0.41 -14.34
N ASN A 63 4.03 0.38 -14.96
CA ASN A 63 3.83 0.97 -16.29
C ASN A 63 4.02 2.49 -16.32
N ILE A 64 3.83 3.18 -15.19
CA ILE A 64 3.99 4.64 -15.07
C ILE A 64 5.43 5.02 -14.70
N TYR A 65 6.02 4.32 -13.73
CA TYR A 65 7.30 4.71 -13.12
C TYR A 65 8.49 3.81 -13.49
N GLY A 66 8.25 2.67 -14.12
CA GLY A 66 9.28 1.66 -14.39
C GLY A 66 10.05 1.26 -13.13
N ASP A 67 11.37 1.13 -13.25
CA ASP A 67 12.25 0.76 -12.14
C ASP A 67 12.32 1.80 -11.01
N VAL A 68 11.99 3.07 -11.28
CA VAL A 68 11.96 4.13 -10.26
C VAL A 68 10.90 3.84 -9.20
N LEU A 69 9.93 2.97 -9.50
CA LEU A 69 8.94 2.50 -8.55
C LEU A 69 9.58 1.91 -7.28
N PHE A 70 10.68 1.17 -7.43
CA PHE A 70 11.36 0.48 -6.33
C PHE A 70 12.05 1.44 -5.34
N GLU A 71 12.20 2.71 -5.72
CA GLU A 71 12.79 3.76 -4.88
C GLU A 71 11.72 4.57 -4.11
N LYS A 72 10.44 4.27 -4.29
CA LYS A 72 9.32 5.01 -3.68
C LYS A 72 8.78 4.28 -2.44
N LYS A 73 8.29 5.05 -1.46
CA LYS A 73 7.42 4.51 -0.39
C LYS A 73 5.99 4.48 -0.87
N ILE A 74 5.48 3.28 -1.10
CA ILE A 74 4.16 3.04 -1.66
C ILE A 74 3.31 2.37 -0.60
N LEU A 75 2.18 2.98 -0.26
CA LEU A 75 1.18 2.38 0.61
C LEU A 75 -0.02 1.96 -0.21
N VAL A 76 -0.30 0.66 -0.25
CA VAL A 76 -1.51 0.09 -0.88
C VAL A 76 -2.53 -0.20 0.22
N LEU A 77 -3.67 0.47 0.12
CA LEU A 77 -4.81 0.27 1.00
C LEU A 77 -5.92 -0.41 0.22
N HIS A 78 -6.26 -1.62 0.61
CA HIS A 78 -7.42 -2.28 0.07
C HIS A 78 -8.69 -1.64 0.63
N SER A 79 -9.65 -1.34 -0.24
CA SER A 79 -10.96 -0.82 0.19
C SER A 79 -11.77 -1.81 1.04
N GLY A 80 -11.27 -3.03 1.25
CA GLY A 80 -12.01 -4.15 1.80
C GLY A 80 -13.16 -4.58 0.89
N GLY A 81 -13.71 -5.77 1.11
CA GLY A 81 -14.96 -6.18 0.47
C GLY A 81 -16.11 -5.21 0.78
N TYR A 82 -17.21 -5.31 0.01
CA TYR A 82 -18.45 -4.56 0.29
C TYR A 82 -18.75 -4.61 1.79
N SER A 83 -19.00 -3.46 2.40
CA SER A 83 -19.32 -3.38 3.83
C SER A 83 -20.73 -3.89 4.07
N GLN A 84 -20.97 -5.17 3.78
CA GLN A 84 -22.28 -5.82 3.81
C GLN A 84 -22.91 -5.78 5.21
N ARG A 85 -22.09 -5.70 6.26
CA ARG A 85 -22.54 -5.56 7.65
C ARG A 85 -22.80 -4.11 8.09
N LEU A 86 -22.41 -3.12 7.29
CA LEU A 86 -22.61 -1.69 7.59
C LEU A 86 -23.04 -0.96 6.29
N PRO A 87 -24.31 -1.12 5.86
CA PRO A 87 -24.80 -0.59 4.60
C PRO A 87 -24.72 0.95 4.51
N HIS A 88 -24.87 1.65 5.63
CA HIS A 88 -24.79 3.12 5.69
C HIS A 88 -23.39 3.69 5.38
N VAL A 89 -22.33 2.88 5.50
CA VAL A 89 -20.94 3.24 5.10
C VAL A 89 -20.47 2.49 3.85
N ALA A 90 -21.34 1.73 3.19
CA ALA A 90 -20.99 1.02 1.97
C ALA A 90 -20.67 1.98 0.81
N ALA A 91 -21.30 3.17 0.76
CA ALA A 91 -21.08 4.17 -0.28
C ALA A 91 -19.75 4.92 -0.13
N LEU A 92 -19.38 5.29 1.10
CA LEU A 92 -18.15 6.02 1.43
C LEU A 92 -16.95 5.09 1.67
N GLY A 93 -17.19 3.80 1.88
CA GLY A 93 -16.20 2.82 2.29
C GLY A 93 -15.76 2.99 3.75
N LYS A 94 -15.42 1.88 4.41
CA LYS A 94 -14.91 1.89 5.80
C LYS A 94 -13.70 2.82 5.99
N LEU A 95 -12.94 3.05 4.93
CA LEU A 95 -11.69 3.78 4.99
C LEU A 95 -11.90 5.27 5.35
N PHE A 96 -12.99 5.87 4.91
CA PHE A 96 -13.28 7.29 5.16
C PHE A 96 -14.30 7.51 6.29
N MET A 97 -14.56 6.47 7.09
CA MET A 97 -15.39 6.61 8.28
C MET A 97 -14.70 7.51 9.30
N LEU A 98 -15.43 8.51 9.82
CA LEU A 98 -14.99 9.33 10.93
C LEU A 98 -14.95 8.50 12.22
N MET A 99 -13.81 8.54 12.89
CA MET A 99 -13.61 7.93 14.20
C MET A 99 -13.95 8.93 15.31
N PRO A 100 -14.23 8.49 16.55
CA PRO A 100 -14.50 9.39 17.69
C PRO A 100 -13.43 10.46 17.93
N SER A 101 -12.21 10.21 17.47
CA SER A 101 -11.10 11.16 17.45
C SER A 101 -11.27 12.38 16.50
N GLY A 102 -12.35 12.45 15.73
CA GLY A 102 -12.59 13.48 14.71
C GLY A 102 -11.81 13.28 13.40
N LYS A 103 -10.94 12.28 13.32
CA LYS A 103 -10.18 11.89 12.11
C LYS A 103 -10.78 10.68 11.43
N THR A 104 -10.56 10.54 10.12
CA THR A 104 -10.99 9.35 9.38
C THR A 104 -10.09 8.15 9.68
N LEU A 105 -10.61 6.94 9.46
CA LEU A 105 -9.80 5.72 9.55
C LEU A 105 -8.59 5.76 8.59
N PHE A 106 -8.75 6.38 7.42
CA PHE A 106 -7.69 6.62 6.45
C PHE A 106 -6.53 7.42 7.05
N GLU A 107 -6.83 8.53 7.73
CA GLU A 107 -5.82 9.36 8.37
C GLU A 107 -5.09 8.63 9.49
N HIS A 108 -5.81 7.86 10.30
CA HIS A 108 -5.22 7.01 11.32
C HIS A 108 -4.26 5.99 10.72
N LYS A 109 -4.65 5.34 9.62
CA LYS A 109 -3.80 4.40 8.88
C LYS A 109 -2.54 5.12 8.37
N LEU A 110 -2.69 6.24 7.69
CA LEU A 110 -1.57 7.02 7.17
C LEU A 110 -0.57 7.40 8.27
N GLN A 111 -1.06 7.83 9.43
CA GLN A 111 -0.23 8.27 10.55
C GLN A 111 0.42 7.09 11.30
N SER A 112 -0.35 6.04 11.59
CA SER A 112 0.13 4.87 12.35
C SER A 112 1.25 4.14 11.63
N TYR A 113 1.12 3.95 10.31
CA TYR A 113 2.12 3.18 9.55
C TYR A 113 3.39 3.97 9.24
N ARG A 114 3.34 5.30 9.18
CA ARG A 114 4.55 6.13 9.12
C ARG A 114 5.52 5.86 10.28
N ALA A 115 5.00 5.58 11.48
CA ALA A 115 5.84 5.24 12.62
C ALA A 115 6.46 3.83 12.49
N ARG A 116 5.71 2.87 11.94
CA ARG A 116 6.13 1.46 11.81
C ARG A 116 7.08 1.17 10.65
N VAL A 117 7.05 1.97 9.60
CA VAL A 117 7.90 1.84 8.40
C VAL A 117 9.39 2.14 8.66
N ARG A 118 9.76 2.54 9.88
CA ARG A 118 11.17 2.73 10.29
C ARG A 118 11.96 1.43 10.51
N CYS A 119 11.47 0.28 10.02
CA CYS A 119 12.09 -1.03 10.25
C CYS A 119 13.38 -1.24 9.40
N LYS A 120 14.29 -2.06 9.94
CA LYS A 120 15.76 -2.09 9.74
C LYS A 120 16.32 -2.49 8.37
N HIS A 121 15.51 -2.90 7.40
CA HIS A 121 16.00 -3.24 6.07
C HIS A 121 15.52 -2.14 5.12
N SER A 122 16.49 -1.50 4.45
CA SER A 122 16.37 -0.35 3.53
C SER A 122 15.39 0.77 3.93
N PRO A 123 15.81 1.72 4.78
CA PRO A 123 14.99 2.86 5.16
C PRO A 123 14.73 3.76 3.94
N GLY A 124 13.46 3.89 3.54
CA GLY A 124 13.04 4.95 2.64
C GLY A 124 12.34 4.51 1.34
N HIS A 125 12.21 3.22 1.06
CA HIS A 125 11.50 2.72 -0.12
C HIS A 125 10.88 1.32 0.12
N GLY A 126 9.81 1.01 -0.61
CA GLY A 126 9.14 -0.30 -0.56
C GLY A 126 7.63 -0.20 -0.74
N VAL A 127 7.03 -1.36 -1.00
CA VAL A 127 5.58 -1.52 -1.12
C VAL A 127 5.05 -2.11 0.17
N TYR A 128 4.14 -1.38 0.80
CA TYR A 128 3.46 -1.77 2.02
C TYR A 128 1.99 -1.99 1.71
N VAL A 129 1.50 -3.18 2.03
CA VAL A 129 0.12 -3.58 1.84
C VAL A 129 -0.56 -3.65 3.19
N LEU A 130 -1.78 -3.15 3.26
CA LEU A 130 -2.62 -3.31 4.43
C LEU A 130 -3.62 -4.43 4.21
N ASN A 131 -3.54 -5.48 5.03
CA ASN A 131 -4.52 -6.55 4.99
C ASN A 131 -5.84 -6.15 5.69
N ASP A 132 -6.88 -6.99 5.54
CA ASP A 132 -8.21 -6.73 6.11
C ASP A 132 -8.22 -6.67 7.64
N ASP A 133 -7.26 -7.33 8.30
CA ASP A 133 -7.04 -7.30 9.76
C ASP A 133 -6.27 -6.05 10.22
N LEU A 134 -6.04 -5.08 9.32
CA LEU A 134 -5.30 -3.84 9.60
C LEU A 134 -3.83 -4.07 9.98
N LYS A 135 -3.26 -5.23 9.64
CA LYS A 135 -1.83 -5.50 9.79
C LYS A 135 -1.08 -5.03 8.56
N LEU A 136 0.03 -4.32 8.79
CA LEU A 136 0.92 -3.85 7.74
C LEU A 136 1.83 -4.99 7.31
N GLU A 137 1.71 -5.40 6.05
CA GLU A 137 2.57 -6.39 5.42
C GLU A 137 3.48 -5.69 4.40
N MET A 138 4.77 -6.03 4.41
CA MET A 138 5.72 -5.53 3.41
C MET A 138 5.82 -6.58 2.31
N VAL A 139 5.48 -6.20 1.07
CA VAL A 139 5.38 -7.16 -0.04
C VAL A 139 6.56 -7.06 -1.00
N LEU A 140 7.10 -5.86 -1.22
CA LEU A 140 8.26 -5.67 -2.08
C LEU A 140 9.25 -4.69 -1.47
N GLN A 141 10.49 -5.16 -1.32
CA GLN A 141 11.62 -4.33 -0.95
C GLN A 141 12.85 -4.77 -1.74
N LYS A 142 13.27 -3.92 -2.69
CA LYS A 142 14.56 -4.09 -3.34
C LYS A 142 15.64 -3.56 -2.38
N PRO A 143 16.65 -4.35 -2.01
CA PRO A 143 17.80 -3.80 -1.28
C PRO A 143 18.49 -2.73 -2.14
N SER A 144 18.99 -1.67 -1.51
CA SER A 144 19.66 -0.59 -2.25
C SER A 144 20.86 -1.11 -3.03
N LEU A 145 21.20 -0.49 -4.16
CA LEU A 145 22.33 -0.91 -4.99
C LEU A 145 23.64 -0.96 -4.19
N LYS A 146 23.84 -0.02 -3.26
CA LYS A 146 24.98 -0.01 -2.32
C LYS A 146 24.98 -1.25 -1.41
N LEU A 147 23.84 -1.62 -0.83
CA LEU A 147 23.71 -2.81 0.01
C LEU A 147 23.97 -4.10 -0.79
N LEU A 148 23.49 -4.14 -2.05
CA LEU A 148 23.75 -5.25 -2.97
C LEU A 148 25.23 -5.37 -3.31
N GLN A 149 25.89 -4.26 -3.62
CA GLN A 149 27.33 -4.21 -3.92
C GLN A 149 28.19 -4.59 -2.70
N GLU A 150 27.82 -4.13 -1.50
CA GLU A 150 28.48 -4.51 -0.24
C GLU A 150 28.29 -5.98 0.12
N ARG A 151 27.12 -6.56 -0.21
CA ARG A 151 26.84 -8.00 -0.02
C ARG A 151 27.53 -8.87 -1.06
N ALA A 152 27.61 -8.43 -2.32
CA ALA A 152 28.32 -9.13 -3.39
C ALA A 152 29.84 -9.22 -3.14
N ARG A 153 30.39 -8.33 -2.29
CA ARG A 153 31.80 -8.35 -1.87
C ARG A 153 32.09 -9.27 -0.68
N ARG A 154 31.09 -9.88 -0.05
CA ARG A 154 31.30 -10.83 1.06
C ARG A 154 31.31 -12.27 0.54
N PRO A 155 32.25 -13.12 1.01
CA PRO A 155 32.19 -14.55 0.72
C PRO A 155 30.91 -15.17 1.29
N MET A 156 30.40 -16.18 0.59
CA MET A 156 29.09 -16.79 0.77
C MET A 156 29.01 -17.62 2.07
N GLU A 157 29.04 -16.98 3.23
CA GLU A 157 28.86 -17.67 4.51
C GLU A 157 27.44 -17.50 5.09
N LYS A 158 26.80 -18.67 5.24
CA LYS A 158 25.61 -19.04 6.01
C LYS A 158 24.42 -18.08 5.96
N PHE A 159 23.48 -18.44 5.09
CA PHE A 159 22.08 -18.00 5.15
C PHE A 159 21.54 -18.09 6.58
N CYS A 160 21.15 -16.95 7.15
CA CYS A 160 20.37 -16.92 8.36
C CYS A 160 18.94 -17.38 8.02
N ALA A 161 18.58 -18.59 8.46
CA ALA A 161 17.30 -19.25 8.17
C ALA A 161 16.06 -18.49 8.70
N SER A 162 16.23 -17.38 9.43
CA SER A 162 15.14 -16.55 9.95
C SER A 162 14.70 -15.42 9.00
N CYS A 163 15.36 -15.26 7.84
CA CYS A 163 15.17 -14.12 6.94
C CYS A 163 14.84 -14.55 5.50
N VAL A 164 14.07 -15.61 5.31
CA VAL A 164 13.35 -15.83 4.05
C VAL A 164 12.02 -15.07 4.19
N PRO A 165 11.80 -13.94 3.50
CA PRO A 165 10.43 -13.54 3.26
C PRO A 165 9.83 -14.68 2.46
N THR A 166 8.75 -15.28 2.95
CA THR A 166 8.00 -16.30 2.24
C THR A 166 7.62 -15.70 0.88
N ALA A 167 8.44 -15.99 -0.14
CA ALA A 167 8.13 -15.69 -1.51
C ALA A 167 6.97 -16.63 -1.82
N ILE A 168 5.78 -16.06 -1.86
CA ILE A 168 4.59 -16.75 -2.35
C ILE A 168 4.86 -16.97 -3.84
N PHE A 169 5.27 -18.19 -4.19
CA PHE A 169 5.07 -18.74 -5.54
C PHE A 169 3.57 -19.00 -5.75
#